data_AF-A0A3S1DJY5-F1
#
_entry.id   AF-A0A3S1DJY5-F1
#
_cell.length_a   1.000
_cell.length_b   1.000
_cell.length_c   1.000
_cell.angle_alpha   90.00
_cell.angle_beta   90.00
_cell.angle_gamma   90.00
#
_symmetry.space_group_name_H-M   'P 1'
#
loop_
_entity.id
_entity.type
_entity.pdbx_description
1 polymer ?
#
loop_
_entity_poly.entity_id
_entity_poly.type
_entity_poly.pdbx_seq_one_letter_code
_entity_poly.pdbx_strand_id
1 'polypeptide(L)'
;LKGLETLPLRVRQQTESAGRIADFLAERSEIARVIYPGRADHPQAAVVKKQMSGGSTLICLDVKGGKQAAFAFQNALDIVLISNNLGDAKSLITHPATTTHKNLSDEARAELGIGPGTLRLSVGLEDTDDLLADVEQALKSAK
;
A
#
# COMPACT_ATOMS: atom_id res chain seq x y z
N LEU A 1 -25.43 -3.91 8.40
CA LEU A 1 -25.00 -5.15 9.09
C LEU A 1 -24.44 -6.22 8.15
N LYS A 2 -25.01 -6.43 6.94
CA LYS A 2 -24.59 -7.52 6.02
C LYS A 2 -23.07 -7.65 5.78
N GLY A 3 -22.36 -6.55 5.56
CA GLY A 3 -20.90 -6.59 5.34
C GLY A 3 -20.05 -7.04 6.54
N LEU A 4 -20.61 -7.05 7.76
CA LEU A 4 -19.91 -7.49 8.96
C LEU A 4 -19.84 -9.02 9.08
N GLU A 5 -20.77 -9.74 8.47
CA GLU A 5 -20.83 -11.21 8.51
C GLU A 5 -19.54 -11.85 7.95
N THR A 6 -18.93 -11.21 6.96
CA THR A 6 -17.69 -11.67 6.32
C THR A 6 -16.46 -10.88 6.76
N LEU A 7 -16.58 -9.93 7.69
CA LEU A 7 -15.46 -9.07 8.10
C LEU A 7 -14.25 -9.89 8.59
N PRO A 8 -14.38 -10.92 9.45
CA PRO A 8 -13.23 -11.69 9.91
C PRO A 8 -12.51 -12.43 8.77
N LEU A 9 -13.25 -12.93 7.78
CA LEU A 9 -12.69 -13.61 6.62
C LEU A 9 -11.93 -12.64 5.72
N ARG A 10 -12.56 -11.47 5.44
CA ARG A 10 -11.96 -10.45 4.58
C ARG A 10 -10.69 -9.87 5.17
N VAL A 11 -10.74 -9.46 6.44
CA VAL A 11 -9.57 -8.86 7.10
C VAL A 11 -8.42 -9.85 7.17
N ARG A 12 -8.67 -11.15 7.46
CA ARG A 12 -7.63 -12.17 7.47
C ARG A 12 -6.91 -12.26 6.12
N GLN A 13 -7.66 -12.46 5.03
CA GLN A 13 -7.11 -12.58 3.68
C GLN A 13 -6.35 -11.31 3.27
N GLN A 14 -6.96 -10.14 3.47
CA GLN A 14 -6.35 -8.85 3.14
C GLN A 14 -5.05 -8.60 3.91
N THR A 15 -5.03 -8.94 5.20
CA THR A 15 -3.82 -8.79 6.02
C THR A 15 -2.72 -9.75 5.60
N GLU A 16 -3.04 -11.01 5.28
CA GLU A 16 -2.07 -11.99 4.79
C GLU A 16 -1.47 -11.55 3.44
N SER A 17 -2.31 -11.20 2.47
CA SER A 17 -1.87 -10.67 1.17
C SER A 17 -1.02 -9.40 1.34
N ALA A 18 -1.45 -8.47 2.20
CA ALA A 18 -0.71 -7.23 2.43
C ALA A 18 0.67 -7.46 3.04
N GLY A 19 0.81 -8.43 3.96
CA GLY A 19 2.12 -8.81 4.48
C GLY A 19 3.05 -9.31 3.39
N ARG A 20 2.58 -10.25 2.56
CA ARG A 20 3.35 -10.81 1.44
C ARG A 20 3.76 -9.74 0.42
N ILE A 21 2.85 -8.85 0.06
CA ILE A 21 3.12 -7.73 -0.87
C ILE A 21 4.09 -6.72 -0.24
N ALA A 22 3.97 -6.41 1.06
CA ALA A 22 4.89 -5.52 1.74
C ALA A 22 6.31 -6.09 1.79
N ASP A 23 6.44 -7.40 2.01
CA ASP A 23 7.73 -8.09 1.99
C ASP A 23 8.36 -8.08 0.61
N PHE A 24 7.58 -8.42 -0.41
CA PHE A 24 8.00 -8.31 -1.80
C PHE A 24 8.49 -6.91 -2.16
N LEU A 25 7.71 -5.86 -1.83
CA LEU A 25 8.03 -4.47 -2.18
C LEU A 25 9.32 -3.98 -1.50
N ALA A 26 9.59 -4.43 -0.29
CA ALA A 26 10.78 -4.00 0.46
C ALA A 26 12.09 -4.48 -0.15
N GLU A 27 12.05 -5.51 -1.00
CA GLU A 27 13.22 -6.06 -1.71
C GLU A 27 13.43 -5.42 -3.09
N ARG A 28 12.54 -4.52 -3.53
CA ARG A 28 12.58 -3.93 -4.88
C ARG A 28 13.44 -2.68 -4.94
N SER A 29 14.28 -2.62 -5.97
CA SER A 29 15.24 -1.53 -6.18
C SER A 29 14.57 -0.18 -6.49
N GLU A 30 13.35 -0.23 -7.01
CA GLU A 30 12.48 0.88 -7.39
C GLU A 30 11.81 1.52 -6.17
N ILE A 31 11.76 0.80 -5.04
CA ILE A 31 11.11 1.24 -3.81
C ILE A 31 12.15 1.85 -2.87
N ALA A 32 11.88 3.06 -2.39
CA ALA A 32 12.73 3.75 -1.43
C ALA A 32 12.41 3.34 0.01
N ARG A 33 11.13 3.11 0.30
CA ARG A 33 10.64 2.80 1.64
C ARG A 33 9.32 2.05 1.56
N VAL A 34 9.13 1.08 2.46
CA VAL A 34 7.84 0.43 2.72
C VAL A 34 7.50 0.64 4.19
N ILE A 35 6.25 1.00 4.47
CA ILE A 35 5.70 1.14 5.82
C ILE A 35 4.50 0.20 5.91
N TYR A 36 4.66 -0.86 6.69
CA TYR A 36 3.62 -1.83 6.98
C TYR A 36 3.70 -2.28 8.45
N PRO A 37 2.67 -1.99 9.27
CA PRO A 37 2.55 -2.57 10.60
C PRO A 37 2.43 -4.09 10.44
N GLY A 38 3.46 -4.85 10.81
CA GLY A 38 3.53 -6.30 10.59
C GLY A 38 4.90 -6.78 10.12
N ARG A 39 5.67 -5.89 9.47
CA ARG A 39 7.09 -6.16 9.18
C ARG A 39 7.96 -5.99 10.42
N ALA A 40 9.03 -6.76 10.50
CA ALA A 40 9.97 -6.73 11.62
C ALA A 40 10.76 -5.41 11.71
N ASP A 41 10.94 -4.71 10.59
CA ASP A 41 11.64 -3.43 10.49
C ASP A 41 10.73 -2.21 10.76
N HIS A 42 9.44 -2.42 11.04
CA HIS A 42 8.56 -1.33 11.42
C HIS A 42 8.99 -0.74 12.77
N PRO A 43 9.12 0.60 12.93
CA PRO A 43 9.62 1.23 14.17
C PRO A 43 8.82 0.86 15.42
N GLN A 44 7.56 0.47 15.24
CA GLN A 44 6.65 0.08 16.31
C GLN A 44 6.31 -1.43 16.30
N ALA A 45 7.14 -2.29 15.68
CA ALA A 45 6.88 -3.73 15.55
C ALA A 45 6.55 -4.41 16.89
N ALA A 46 7.24 -4.03 17.98
CA ALA A 46 6.96 -4.57 19.32
C ALA A 46 5.56 -4.18 19.85
N VAL A 47 5.12 -2.93 19.59
CA VAL A 47 3.79 -2.45 19.96
C VAL A 47 2.72 -3.14 19.10
N VAL A 48 2.96 -3.24 17.79
CA VAL A 48 2.09 -3.97 16.85
C VAL A 48 1.86 -5.39 17.35
N LYS A 49 2.93 -6.15 17.65
CA LYS A 49 2.83 -7.52 18.16
C LYS A 49 2.07 -7.64 19.48
N LYS A 50 2.12 -6.61 20.33
CA LYS A 50 1.44 -6.60 21.64
C LYS A 50 -0.07 -6.33 21.51
N GLN A 51 -0.49 -5.49 20.56
CA GLN A 51 -1.86 -4.97 20.50
C GLN A 51 -2.68 -5.42 19.29
N MET A 52 -2.05 -5.94 18.23
CA MET A 52 -2.69 -6.33 16.98
C MET A 52 -2.56 -7.84 16.77
N SER A 53 -3.62 -8.47 16.26
CA SER A 53 -3.63 -9.90 15.91
C SER A 53 -3.04 -10.21 14.53
N GLY A 54 -2.71 -9.16 13.77
CA GLY A 54 -2.11 -9.22 12.46
C GLY A 54 -1.55 -7.85 12.10
N GLY A 55 -1.04 -7.72 10.89
CA GLY A 55 -0.55 -6.44 10.40
C GLY A 55 -1.68 -5.47 10.02
N SER A 56 -1.54 -4.86 8.86
CA SER A 56 -2.55 -3.96 8.28
C SER A 56 -3.16 -4.60 7.02
N THR A 57 -4.26 -4.04 6.53
CA THR A 57 -4.73 -4.26 5.13
C THR A 57 -4.20 -3.19 4.18
N LEU A 58 -3.49 -2.20 4.72
CA LEU A 58 -2.90 -1.06 4.00
C LEU A 58 -1.39 -1.16 4.01
N ILE A 59 -0.77 -0.83 2.89
CA ILE A 59 0.67 -0.65 2.72
C ILE A 59 0.90 0.79 2.28
N CYS A 60 1.83 1.48 2.92
CA CYS A 60 2.37 2.73 2.41
C CYS A 60 3.75 2.46 1.82
N LEU A 61 4.04 3.02 0.65
CA LEU A 61 5.30 2.84 -0.06
C LEU A 61 5.74 4.14 -0.71
N ASP A 62 7.05 4.35 -0.79
CA ASP A 62 7.63 5.45 -1.55
C ASP A 62 8.35 4.90 -2.77
N VAL A 63 7.90 5.29 -3.96
CA VAL A 63 8.53 4.95 -5.24
C VAL A 63 9.66 5.93 -5.53
N LYS A 64 10.84 5.43 -5.89
CA LYS A 64 11.97 6.25 -6.34
C LYS A 64 11.61 6.92 -7.66
N GLY A 65 12.15 8.12 -7.91
CA GLY A 65 11.77 8.94 -9.08
C GLY A 65 10.57 9.86 -8.84
N GLY A 66 10.01 9.87 -7.62
CA GLY A 66 9.01 10.84 -7.21
C GLY A 66 7.67 10.70 -7.94
N LYS A 67 7.00 11.82 -8.19
CA LYS A 67 5.62 11.84 -8.69
C LYS A 67 5.45 11.17 -10.04
N GLN A 68 6.42 11.35 -10.94
CA GLN A 68 6.36 10.79 -12.28
C GLN A 68 6.41 9.26 -12.23
N ALA A 69 7.40 8.70 -11.53
CA ALA A 69 7.54 7.25 -11.37
C ALA A 69 6.36 6.64 -10.60
N ALA A 70 5.87 7.32 -9.55
CA ALA A 70 4.68 6.88 -8.81
C ALA A 70 3.43 6.80 -9.72
N PHE A 71 3.22 7.80 -10.58
CA PHE A 71 2.10 7.79 -11.52
C PHE A 71 2.28 6.74 -12.61
N ALA A 72 3.50 6.57 -13.13
CA ALA A 72 3.79 5.55 -14.13
C ALA A 72 3.55 4.13 -13.58
N PHE A 73 3.96 3.87 -12.34
CA PHE A 73 3.63 2.62 -11.63
C PHE A 73 2.12 2.43 -11.49
N GLN A 74 1.40 3.40 -10.93
CA GLN A 74 -0.05 3.27 -10.71
C GLN A 74 -0.84 3.06 -12.00
N ASN A 75 -0.45 3.74 -13.08
CA ASN A 75 -1.12 3.64 -14.37
C ASN A 75 -0.83 2.32 -15.10
N ALA A 76 0.24 1.61 -14.71
CA ALA A 76 0.62 0.33 -15.29
C ALA A 76 -0.06 -0.86 -14.60
N LEU A 77 -0.73 -0.68 -13.45
CA LEU A 77 -1.43 -1.76 -12.74
C LEU A 77 -2.69 -2.19 -13.51
N ASP A 78 -2.83 -3.49 -13.71
CA ASP A 78 -3.96 -4.10 -14.44
C ASP A 78 -5.07 -4.58 -13.49
N ILE A 79 -4.71 -5.00 -12.26
CA ILE A 79 -5.66 -5.53 -11.28
C ILE A 79 -6.00 -4.46 -10.24
N VAL A 80 -4.97 -3.78 -9.70
CA VAL A 80 -5.15 -2.77 -8.66
C VAL A 80 -5.73 -1.48 -9.24
N LEU A 81 -6.89 -1.05 -8.73
CA LEU A 81 -7.60 0.11 -9.27
C LEU A 81 -7.16 1.43 -8.62
N ILE A 82 -7.08 2.51 -9.40
CA ILE A 82 -6.81 3.84 -8.85
C ILE A 82 -8.07 4.39 -8.17
N SER A 83 -8.05 4.51 -6.84
CA SER A 83 -9.14 5.06 -6.03
C SER A 83 -8.63 5.57 -4.69
N ASN A 84 -9.22 6.65 -4.17
CA ASN A 84 -8.91 7.18 -2.84
C ASN A 84 -9.59 6.41 -1.69
N ASN A 85 -10.49 5.47 -2.00
CA ASN A 85 -11.16 4.61 -1.02
C ASN A 85 -10.20 3.56 -0.42
N LEU A 86 -10.64 2.86 0.63
CA LEU A 86 -9.87 1.81 1.30
C LEU A 86 -10.79 0.75 1.94
N GLY A 87 -10.26 -0.45 2.19
CA GLY A 87 -10.99 -1.53 2.86
C GLY A 87 -12.07 -2.22 2.01
N ASP A 88 -12.05 -1.98 0.69
CA ASP A 88 -12.91 -2.64 -0.28
C ASP A 88 -12.50 -4.12 -0.48
N ALA A 89 -13.36 -4.92 -1.09
CA ALA A 89 -12.99 -6.24 -1.56
C ALA A 89 -11.99 -6.18 -2.73
N LYS A 90 -11.94 -5.06 -3.45
CA LYS A 90 -10.96 -4.79 -4.52
C LYS A 90 -9.70 -4.14 -3.98
N SER A 91 -8.57 -4.44 -4.58
CA SER A 91 -7.30 -3.76 -4.34
C SER A 91 -7.33 -2.36 -4.95
N LEU A 92 -6.97 -1.36 -4.14
CA LEU A 92 -7.05 0.06 -4.51
C LEU A 92 -5.73 0.78 -4.21
N ILE A 93 -5.28 1.66 -5.11
CA ILE A 93 -4.09 2.48 -4.91
C ILE A 93 -4.38 3.97 -5.08
N THR A 94 -3.74 4.81 -4.27
CA THR A 94 -3.82 6.27 -4.40
C THR A 94 -2.50 6.95 -4.13
N HIS A 95 -2.30 8.12 -4.73
CA HIS A 95 -1.18 9.03 -4.47
C HIS A 95 -1.64 10.15 -3.52
N PRO A 96 -1.37 10.06 -2.20
CA PRO A 96 -2.00 10.91 -1.20
C PRO A 96 -1.75 12.41 -1.41
N ALA A 97 -0.54 12.78 -1.87
CA ALA A 97 -0.14 14.16 -2.09
C ALA A 97 -1.01 14.89 -3.15
N THR A 98 -1.64 14.17 -4.08
CA THR A 98 -2.53 14.78 -5.10
C THR A 98 -4.00 14.45 -4.89
N THR A 99 -4.32 13.60 -3.90
CA THR A 99 -5.69 13.15 -3.64
C THR A 99 -6.13 13.48 -2.23
N THR A 100 -5.88 12.59 -1.28
CA THR A 100 -6.44 12.62 0.09
C THR A 100 -5.83 13.73 0.96
N HIS A 101 -4.61 14.16 0.65
CA HIS A 101 -3.87 15.17 1.41
C HIS A 101 -3.51 16.39 0.57
N LYS A 102 -4.17 16.58 -0.58
CA LYS A 102 -3.88 17.65 -1.54
C LYS A 102 -4.03 19.07 -0.99
N ASN A 103 -4.82 19.24 0.08
CA ASN A 103 -5.07 20.55 0.70
C ASN A 103 -3.96 20.96 1.69
N LEU A 104 -2.99 20.09 1.96
CA LEU A 104 -1.82 20.41 2.77
C LEU A 104 -0.71 21.00 1.89
N SER A 105 0.03 21.98 2.44
CA SER A 105 1.22 22.50 1.79
C SER A 105 2.27 21.39 1.59
N ASP A 106 3.24 21.62 0.71
CA ASP A 106 4.31 20.64 0.49
C ASP A 106 5.15 20.44 1.75
N GLU A 107 5.37 21.49 2.55
CA GLU A 107 6.08 21.43 3.83
C GLU A 107 5.33 20.59 4.86
N ALA A 108 4.02 20.84 5.02
CA ALA A 108 3.18 20.07 5.94
C ALA A 108 3.10 18.59 5.55
N ARG A 109 3.09 18.28 4.24
CA ARG A 109 3.15 16.89 3.75
C ARG A 109 4.51 16.25 4.05
N ALA A 110 5.60 16.98 3.85
CA ALA A 110 6.94 16.49 4.15
C ALA A 110 7.13 16.18 5.64
N GLU A 111 6.60 17.02 6.54
CA GLU A 111 6.61 16.78 7.99
C GLU A 111 5.86 15.50 8.38
N LEU A 112 4.78 15.17 7.68
CA LEU A 112 4.03 13.93 7.84
C LEU A 112 4.67 12.72 7.13
N GLY A 113 5.82 12.92 6.49
CA GLY A 113 6.52 11.90 5.72
C GLY A 113 5.82 11.50 4.42
N ILE A 114 4.96 12.38 3.87
CA ILE A 114 4.27 12.21 2.59
C ILE A 114 5.08 12.95 1.51
N GLY A 115 5.88 12.19 0.77
CA GLY A 115 6.67 12.69 -0.35
C GLY A 115 5.92 12.64 -1.69
N PRO A 116 6.54 13.17 -2.76
CA PRO A 116 5.98 13.13 -4.11
C PRO A 116 5.94 11.71 -4.70
N GLY A 117 6.66 10.74 -4.14
CA GLY A 117 6.61 9.34 -4.57
C GLY A 117 5.72 8.46 -3.70
N THR A 118 5.04 9.04 -2.70
CA THR A 118 4.28 8.27 -1.72
C THR A 118 2.98 7.74 -2.32
N LEU A 119 2.75 6.44 -2.16
CA LEU A 119 1.54 5.74 -2.53
C LEU A 119 0.97 4.99 -1.34
N ARG A 120 -0.35 4.86 -1.32
CA ARG A 120 -1.06 3.99 -0.38
C ARG A 120 -1.81 2.92 -1.16
N LEU A 121 -1.45 1.67 -0.91
CA LEU A 121 -2.12 0.49 -1.42
C LEU A 121 -3.06 -0.08 -0.34
N SER A 122 -4.33 -0.21 -0.65
CA SER A 122 -5.33 -0.95 0.12
C SER A 122 -5.53 -2.30 -0.55
N VAL A 123 -5.12 -3.37 0.11
CA VAL A 123 -5.16 -4.72 -0.46
C VAL A 123 -6.57 -5.31 -0.34
N GLY A 124 -7.04 -5.92 -1.43
CA GLY A 124 -8.33 -6.56 -1.58
C GLY A 124 -8.29 -8.07 -1.31
N LEU A 125 -9.24 -8.78 -1.91
CA LEU A 125 -9.47 -10.22 -1.75
C LEU A 125 -9.05 -11.04 -2.97
N GLU A 126 -8.36 -10.42 -3.93
CA GLU A 126 -7.79 -11.11 -5.07
C GLU A 126 -6.77 -12.17 -4.63
N ASP A 127 -6.44 -13.08 -5.55
CA ASP A 127 -5.35 -14.01 -5.34
C ASP A 127 -4.04 -13.24 -5.11
N THR A 128 -3.29 -13.63 -4.08
CA THR A 128 -2.08 -12.89 -3.69
C THR A 128 -1.00 -12.99 -4.76
N ASP A 129 -0.89 -14.11 -5.47
CA ASP A 129 0.14 -14.31 -6.49
C ASP A 129 -0.16 -13.47 -7.73
N ASP A 130 -1.43 -13.33 -8.08
CA ASP A 130 -1.88 -12.41 -9.14
C ASP A 130 -1.56 -10.95 -8.78
N LEU A 131 -1.80 -10.53 -7.54
CA LEU A 131 -1.45 -9.19 -7.07
C LEU A 131 0.08 -8.96 -7.07
N LEU A 132 0.86 -9.95 -6.67
CA LEU A 132 2.32 -9.87 -6.71
C LEU A 132 2.82 -9.74 -8.15
N ALA A 133 2.25 -10.50 -9.09
CA ALA A 133 2.59 -10.42 -10.50
C ALA A 133 2.22 -9.06 -11.12
N ASP A 134 1.04 -8.52 -10.79
CA ASP A 134 0.60 -7.19 -11.23
C ASP A 134 1.52 -6.08 -10.69
N VAL A 135 1.87 -6.14 -9.41
CA VAL A 135 2.83 -5.20 -8.82
C VAL A 135 4.21 -5.34 -9.47
N GLU A 136 4.70 -6.56 -9.70
CA GLU A 136 6.00 -6.80 -10.33
C GLU A 136 6.08 -6.22 -11.74
N GLN A 137 5.05 -6.44 -12.56
CA GLN A 137 5.05 -5.93 -13.93
C GLN A 137 4.95 -4.40 -13.93
N ALA A 138 4.10 -3.82 -13.09
CA ALA A 138 3.90 -2.38 -13.05
C ALA A 138 5.15 -1.63 -12.58
N LEU A 139 5.94 -2.22 -11.67
CA LEU A 139 7.19 -1.60 -11.19
C LEU A 139 8.22 -1.38 -12.31
N LYS A 140 8.19 -2.17 -13.39
CA LYS A 140 9.08 -1.98 -14.55
C LYS A 140 8.84 -0.65 -15.27
N SER A 141 7.66 -0.07 -15.09
CA SER A 141 7.26 1.24 -15.62
C SER A 141 7.61 2.41 -14.69
N ALA A 142 8.07 2.15 -13.47
CA ALA A 142 8.39 3.17 -12.46
C ALA A 142 9.74 3.87 -12.75
N LYS A 143 9.76 4.70 -13.79
CA LYS A 143 10.94 5.46 -14.24
C LYS A 143 10.70 6.97 -14.22
#